data_AF-A0A3P1W5Q1-F1
#
_entry.id   AF-A0A3P1W5Q1-F1
#
_cell.length_a   1.000
_cell.length_b   1.000
_cell.length_c   1.000
_cell.angle_alpha   90.00
_cell.angle_beta   90.00
_cell.angle_gamma   90.00
#
_symmetry.space_group_name_H-M   'P 1'
#
loop_
_entity.id
_entity.type
_entity.pdbx_description
1 polymer ?
#
loop_
_entity_poly.entity_id
_entity_poly.type
_entity_poly.pdbx_seq_one_letter_code
_entity_poly.pdbx_strand_id
1 'polypeptide(L)'
;QTIPELVNWAREREFSLNLPTERLAFLLAIAIYNNERIDGEMLETDLVDIFRHISNAFDQSAETISTRANNAINELVKQRFLNRFSSEFTEGLSIYRLTPLGV
;
A
#
# COMPACT_ATOMS: atom_id res chain seq x y z
N GLN A 1 -8.45 -13.94 27.56
CA GLN A 1 -9.28 -13.59 26.39
C GLN A 1 -9.86 -14.88 25.84
N THR A 2 -11.17 -14.95 25.66
CA THR A 2 -11.84 -16.15 25.13
C THR A 2 -11.91 -16.12 23.60
N ILE A 3 -12.09 -17.28 22.96
CA ILE A 3 -12.24 -17.35 21.49
C ILE A 3 -13.39 -16.45 20.98
N PRO A 4 -14.59 -16.42 21.61
CA PRO A 4 -15.67 -15.54 21.17
C PRO A 4 -15.34 -14.05 21.30
N GLU A 5 -14.62 -13.64 22.35
CA GLU A 5 -14.18 -12.24 22.52
C GLU A 5 -13.24 -11.80 21.39
N LEU A 6 -12.31 -12.68 20.98
CA LEU A 6 -11.39 -12.41 19.87
C LEU A 6 -12.13 -12.23 18.55
N VAL A 7 -13.13 -13.07 18.28
CA VAL A 7 -13.95 -12.99 17.06
C VAL A 7 -14.77 -11.70 17.05
N ASN A 8 -15.38 -11.32 18.17
CA ASN A 8 -16.13 -10.07 18.27
C ASN A 8 -15.22 -8.85 18.10
N TRP A 9 -14.06 -8.84 18.75
CA TRP A 9 -13.06 -7.79 18.60
C TRP A 9 -12.60 -7.63 17.14
N ALA A 10 -12.35 -8.74 16.45
CA ALA A 10 -11.93 -8.69 15.05
C ALA A 10 -13.02 -8.11 14.14
N ARG A 11 -14.29 -8.45 14.40
CA ARG A 11 -15.46 -7.90 13.70
C ARG A 11 -15.61 -6.40 13.95
N GLU A 12 -15.53 -5.96 15.21
CA GLU A 12 -15.65 -4.55 15.60
C GLU A 12 -14.55 -3.66 14.99
N ARG A 13 -13.36 -4.23 14.76
CA ARG A 13 -12.24 -3.54 14.10
C ARG A 13 -12.33 -3.57 12.58
N GLU A 14 -13.36 -4.20 12.02
CA GLU A 14 -13.63 -4.31 10.57
C GLU A 14 -12.41 -4.79 9.77
N PHE A 15 -11.62 -5.71 10.34
CA PHE A 15 -10.46 -6.25 9.64
C PHE A 15 -10.92 -6.98 8.37
N SER A 16 -10.38 -6.56 7.24
CA SER A 16 -10.64 -7.16 5.94
C SER A 16 -9.40 -7.05 5.07
N LEU A 17 -9.13 -8.13 4.34
CA LEU A 17 -8.09 -8.19 3.33
C LEU A 17 -8.75 -8.42 1.98
N ASN A 18 -8.50 -7.52 1.03
CA ASN A 18 -8.94 -7.58 -0.34
C ASN A 18 -7.73 -7.31 -1.24
N LEU A 19 -7.13 -8.38 -1.74
CA LEU A 19 -5.99 -8.35 -2.64
C LEU A 19 -6.30 -9.13 -3.92
N PRO A 20 -7.01 -8.54 -4.88
CA PRO A 20 -7.05 -9.02 -6.26
C PRO A 20 -5.63 -9.16 -6.83
N THR A 21 -5.47 -9.91 -7.92
CA THR A 21 -4.17 -10.21 -8.52
C THR A 21 -3.30 -8.97 -8.74
N GLU A 22 -3.86 -7.88 -9.26
CA GLU A 22 -3.15 -6.62 -9.51
C GLU A 22 -2.73 -5.93 -8.20
N ARG A 23 -3.56 -6.01 -7.16
CA ARG A 23 -3.26 -5.42 -5.85
C ARG A 23 -2.18 -6.22 -5.13
N LEU A 24 -2.22 -7.55 -5.21
CA LEU A 24 -1.17 -8.40 -4.67
C LEU A 24 0.16 -8.15 -5.41
N ALA A 25 0.13 -8.10 -6.74
CA ALA A 25 1.32 -7.78 -7.54
C ALA A 25 1.90 -6.40 -7.18
N PHE A 26 1.04 -5.40 -6.98
CA PHE A 26 1.45 -4.08 -6.53
C PHE A 26 2.10 -4.12 -5.13
N LEU A 27 1.49 -4.81 -4.15
CA LEU A 27 2.05 -4.95 -2.81
C LEU A 27 3.42 -5.67 -2.83
N LEU A 28 3.55 -6.73 -3.61
CA LEU A 28 4.82 -7.46 -3.76
C LEU A 28 5.91 -6.59 -4.39
N ALA A 29 5.57 -5.82 -5.43
CA ALA A 29 6.52 -4.90 -6.04
C ALA A 29 7.00 -3.82 -5.06
N ILE A 30 6.10 -3.32 -4.20
CA ILE A 30 6.47 -2.40 -3.11
C ILE A 30 7.41 -3.07 -2.11
N ALA A 31 7.14 -4.32 -1.70
CA ALA A 31 7.98 -5.06 -0.77
C ALA A 31 9.40 -5.31 -1.32
N ILE A 32 9.51 -5.69 -2.59
CA ILE A 32 10.80 -5.87 -3.27
C ILE A 32 11.55 -4.54 -3.34
N TYR A 33 10.89 -3.47 -3.83
CA TYR A 33 11.49 -2.14 -3.90
C TYR A 33 11.97 -1.64 -2.54
N ASN A 34 11.19 -1.86 -1.48
CA ASN A 34 11.54 -1.47 -0.12
C ASN A 34 12.79 -2.22 0.41
N ASN A 35 12.96 -3.49 0.05
CA ASN A 35 14.11 -4.30 0.49
C ASN A 35 15.40 -3.97 -0.27
N GLU A 36 15.29 -3.57 -1.54
CA GLU A 36 16.44 -3.16 -2.36
C GLU A 36 16.88 -1.72 -2.09
N ARG A 37 16.02 -0.92 -1.46
CA ARG A 37 16.28 0.47 -1.16
C ARG A 37 17.37 0.61 -0.10
N ILE A 38 18.47 1.26 -0.48
CA ILE A 38 19.67 1.44 0.36
C ILE A 38 19.51 2.64 1.33
N ASP A 39 18.80 3.70 0.94
CA ASP A 39 18.61 4.89 1.76
C ASP A 39 17.33 5.69 1.43
N GLY A 40 16.83 6.45 2.41
CA GLY A 40 15.68 7.36 2.37
C GLY A 40 14.31 6.70 2.53
N GLU A 41 13.27 7.54 2.55
CA GLU A 41 11.87 7.12 2.70
C GLU A 41 11.19 6.89 1.35
N MET A 42 10.28 5.92 1.29
CA MET A 42 9.45 5.69 0.11
C MET A 42 8.41 6.79 -0.02
N LEU A 43 8.41 7.47 -1.17
CA LEU A 43 7.51 8.59 -1.44
C LEU A 43 6.29 8.15 -2.25
N GLU A 44 5.28 9.02 -2.32
CA GLU A 44 4.11 8.78 -3.18
C GLU A 44 4.49 8.60 -4.64
N THR A 45 5.50 9.34 -5.11
CA THR A 45 6.00 9.24 -6.49
C THR A 45 6.54 7.86 -6.81
N ASP A 46 7.22 7.22 -5.84
CA ASP A 46 7.74 5.86 -5.99
C ASP A 46 6.58 4.87 -6.14
N LEU A 47 5.56 4.99 -5.28
CA LEU A 47 4.37 4.14 -5.32
C LEU A 47 3.59 4.30 -6.62
N VAL A 48 3.42 5.53 -7.11
CA VAL A 48 2.74 5.81 -8.37
C VAL A 48 3.52 5.24 -9.55
N ASP A 49 4.85 5.28 -9.50
CA ASP A 49 5.69 4.70 -10.56
C ASP A 49 5.63 3.17 -10.58
N ILE A 50 5.73 2.52 -9.42
CA ILE A 50 5.51 1.07 -9.30
C ILE A 50 4.12 0.71 -9.82
N PHE A 51 3.08 1.47 -9.45
CA PHE A 51 1.72 1.23 -9.93
C PHE A 51 1.60 1.35 -11.46
N ARG A 52 2.32 2.30 -12.08
CA ARG A 52 2.38 2.46 -13.53
C ARG A 52 2.94 1.20 -14.21
N HIS A 53 4.02 0.63 -13.67
CA HIS A 53 4.58 -0.62 -14.18
C HIS A 53 3.60 -1.79 -14.09
N ILE A 54 2.89 -1.91 -12.96
CA ILE A 54 1.82 -2.91 -12.80
C ILE A 54 0.68 -2.66 -13.79
N SER A 55 0.17 -1.44 -13.89
CA SER A 55 -0.90 -1.08 -14.83
C SER A 55 -0.55 -1.46 -16.27
N ASN A 56 0.70 -1.23 -16.69
CA ASN A 56 1.17 -1.59 -18.02
C ASN A 56 1.28 -3.11 -18.19
N ALA A 57 1.77 -3.84 -17.19
CA ALA A 57 1.89 -5.31 -17.24
C ALA A 57 0.53 -6.04 -17.28
N PHE A 58 -0.54 -5.38 -16.85
CA PHE A 58 -1.92 -5.88 -16.88
C PHE A 58 -2.77 -5.23 -17.99
N ASP A 59 -2.14 -4.61 -18.99
CA ASP A 59 -2.80 -4.01 -20.17
C ASP A 59 -3.92 -2.99 -19.83
N GLN A 60 -3.76 -2.25 -18.73
CA GLN A 60 -4.75 -1.28 -18.28
C GLN A 60 -4.51 0.11 -18.89
N SER A 61 -5.59 0.87 -19.13
CA SER A 61 -5.51 2.21 -19.73
C SER A 61 -4.63 3.19 -18.94
N ALA A 62 -3.82 3.95 -19.67
CA ALA A 62 -2.95 4.99 -19.13
C ALA A 62 -3.70 6.25 -18.68
N GLU A 63 -4.92 6.49 -19.18
CA GLU A 63 -5.64 7.76 -19.02
C GLU A 63 -6.06 8.06 -17.57
N THR A 64 -6.00 7.06 -16.67
CA THR A 64 -6.45 7.19 -15.27
C THR A 64 -5.44 6.69 -14.24
N ILE A 65 -4.16 6.53 -14.64
CA ILE A 65 -3.14 5.92 -13.76
C ILE A 65 -3.03 6.65 -12.42
N SER A 66 -2.95 7.98 -12.40
CA SER A 66 -2.77 8.74 -11.16
C SER A 66 -3.93 8.51 -10.17
N THR A 67 -5.17 8.51 -10.66
CA THR A 67 -6.35 8.28 -9.80
C THR A 67 -6.41 6.83 -9.32
N ARG A 68 -6.11 5.86 -10.19
CA ARG A 68 -6.13 4.43 -9.85
C ARG A 68 -5.00 4.07 -8.88
N ALA A 69 -3.82 4.67 -9.04
CA ALA A 69 -2.70 4.55 -8.12
C ALA A 69 -3.08 5.09 -6.74
N ASN A 70 -3.65 6.30 -6.67
CA ASN A 70 -4.14 6.89 -5.43
C ASN A 70 -5.14 5.98 -4.71
N ASN A 71 -6.11 5.43 -5.45
CA ASN A 71 -7.07 4.48 -4.89
C ASN A 71 -6.38 3.21 -4.37
N ALA A 72 -5.40 2.68 -5.10
CA ALA A 72 -4.63 1.51 -4.68
C ALA A 72 -3.87 1.74 -3.37
N ILE A 73 -3.18 2.88 -3.28
CA ILE A 73 -2.41 3.27 -2.11
C ILE A 73 -3.34 3.45 -0.91
N ASN A 74 -4.45 4.15 -1.08
CA ASN A 74 -5.45 4.35 -0.02
C ASN A 74 -6.05 3.03 0.46
N GLU A 75 -6.29 2.07 -0.44
CA GLU A 75 -6.74 0.73 -0.07
C GLU A 75 -5.69 -0.03 0.76
N LEU A 76 -4.42 0.01 0.37
CA LEU A 76 -3.33 -0.62 1.14
C LEU A 76 -3.15 0.03 2.52
N VAL A 77 -3.32 1.34 2.63
CA VAL A 77 -3.31 2.05 3.93
C VAL A 77 -4.51 1.64 4.78
N LYS A 78 -5.72 1.61 4.21
CA LYS A 78 -6.94 1.19 4.91
C LYS A 78 -6.86 -0.24 5.43
N GLN A 79 -6.26 -1.14 4.64
CA GLN A 79 -6.04 -2.54 5.00
C GLN A 79 -4.81 -2.76 5.88
N ARG A 80 -4.13 -1.68 6.30
CA ARG A 80 -2.96 -1.69 7.19
C ARG A 80 -1.74 -2.40 6.61
N PHE A 81 -1.60 -2.48 5.29
CA PHE A 81 -0.36 -2.93 4.64
C PHE A 81 0.69 -1.81 4.59
N LEU A 82 0.24 -0.55 4.52
CA LEU A 82 1.09 0.64 4.52
C LEU A 82 0.68 1.60 5.64
N ASN A 83 1.66 2.25 6.25
CA ASN A 83 1.47 3.47 7.03
C ASN A 83 1.83 4.67 6.16
N ARG A 84 0.98 5.71 6.17
CA ARG A 84 1.26 7.01 5.56
C ARG A 84 1.63 8.00 6.66
N PHE A 85 2.75 8.71 6.51
CA PHE A 85 3.14 9.80 7.41
C PHE A 85 3.30 11.08 6.60
N SER A 86 2.92 12.21 7.21
CA SER A 86 3.31 13.54 6.72
C SER A 86 4.63 13.91 7.41
N SER A 87 5.62 14.34 6.65
CA SER A 87 6.92 14.74 7.20
C SER A 87 7.29 16.15 6.75
N GLU A 88 7.64 17.01 7.71
CA GLU A 88 8.20 18.34 7.42
C GLU A 88 9.59 18.23 6.75
N PHE A 89 10.31 17.14 7.01
CA PHE A 89 11.63 16.86 6.41
C PHE A 89 11.55 16.56 4.90
N THR A 90 10.37 16.17 4.40
CA THR A 90 10.12 15.95 2.97
C THR A 90 9.33 17.10 2.35
N GLU A 91 9.45 18.31 2.91
CA GLU A 91 8.76 19.52 2.43
C GLU A 91 7.23 19.35 2.35
N GLY A 92 6.66 18.55 3.27
CA GLY A 92 5.23 18.27 3.33
C GLY A 92 4.76 17.11 2.44
N LEU A 93 5.66 16.43 1.73
CA LEU A 93 5.32 15.21 1.00
C LEU A 93 4.96 14.05 1.95
N SER A 94 4.08 13.17 1.49
CA SER A 94 3.74 11.95 2.21
C SER A 94 4.79 10.87 2.01
N ILE A 95 5.20 10.24 3.11
CA ILE A 95 6.09 9.08 3.13
C ILE A 95 5.30 7.83 3.51
N TYR A 96 5.73 6.68 2.99
CA TYR A 96 5.05 5.41 3.14
C TYR A 96 5.97 4.33 3.68
N ARG A 97 5.50 3.54 4.64
CA ARG A 97 6.26 2.41 5.20
C ARG A 97 5.40 1.15 5.25
N LEU A 98 5.98 0.01 4.89
CA LEU A 98 5.34 -1.28 5.07
C LEU A 98 5.11 -1.56 6.56
N THR A 99 3.94 -2.09 6.87
CA THR A 99 3.67 -2.62 8.21
C THR A 99 4.13 -4.07 8.29
N PRO A 100 4.21 -4.66 9.50
CA PRO A 100 4.47 -6.10 9.65
C PRO A 100 3.47 -7.02 8.93
N LEU A 101 2.29 -6.51 8.53
CA LEU A 101 1.30 -7.27 7.76
C LEU A 101 1.59 -7.23 6.26
N GLY A 102 2.32 -6.22 5.77
CA GLY A 102 2.71 -6.07 4.38
C GLY A 102 4.08 -6.66 4.03
N VAL A 103 4.81 -7.18 5.03
CA VAL A 103 6.11 -7.86 4.89
C VAL A 103 5.93 -9.37 4.84
#